data_AF-A0A3D0IZ63-F1
#
_entry.id   AF-A0A3D0IZ63-F1
#
_cell.length_a   1.000
_cell.length_b   1.000
_cell.length_c   1.000
_cell.angle_alpha   90.00
_cell.angle_beta   90.00
_cell.angle_gamma   90.00
#
_symmetry.space_group_name_H-M   'P 1'
#
loop_
_entity.id
_entity.type
_entity.pdbx_description
1 polymer ?
#
loop_
_entity_poly.entity_id
_entity_poly.type
_entity_poly.pdbx_seq_one_letter_code
_entity_poly.pdbx_strand_id
1 'polypeptide(L)' 'MREQIIFECTEARAEGKPPSRYFGTKNKKLQKDRIELKKFNPFL' A
#
# COMPACT_ATOMS: atom_id res chain seq x y z
N MET A 1 -1.60 -6.36 18.76
CA MET A 1 -0.64 -5.29 18.44
C MET A 1 -0.95 -4.85 17.02
N ARG A 2 -1.54 -3.66 16.87
CA ARG A 2 -1.82 -3.06 15.56
C ARG A 2 -0.69 -2.09 15.25
N GLU A 3 -0.16 -2.19 14.04
CA GLU A 3 0.93 -1.35 13.55
C GLU A 3 0.39 -0.47 12.42
N GLN A 4 0.86 0.77 12.35
CA GLN A 4 0.52 1.69 11.27
C GLN A 4 1.42 1.37 10.07
N ILE A 5 0.80 1.27 8.89
CA ILE A 5 1.51 0.95 7.65
C ILE A 5 1.09 1.90 6.54
N ILE A 6 2.00 2.07 5.58
CA ILE A 6 1.76 2.84 4.37
C ILE A 6 1.74 1.86 3.20
N PHE A 7 0.70 1.95 2.38
CA PHE A 7 0.61 1.26 1.10
C PHE A 7 1.10 2.20 0.00
N GLU A 8 1.98 1.72 -0.88
CA GLU A 8 2.50 2.47 -2.02
C GLU A 8 2.11 1.74 -3.32
N CYS A 9 1.60 2.47 -4.32
CA CYS A 9 1.29 1.91 -5.63
C CYS A 9 2.58 1.56 -6.40
N THR A 10 2.67 0.30 -6.86
CA THR A 10 3.84 -0.21 -7.58
C THR A 10 3.78 0.05 -9.09
N GLU A 11 2.58 0.13 -9.64
CA GLU A 11 2.32 0.33 -11.08
C GLU A 11 2.75 1.74 -11.51
N ALA A 12 2.39 2.76 -10.73
CA ALA A 12 2.78 4.14 -11.03
C ALA A 12 4.30 4.33 -10.99
N ARG A 13 5.01 3.58 -10.13
CA ARG A 13 6.47 3.60 -10.07
C ARG A 13 7.11 3.01 -11.32
N ALA A 14 6.49 1.98 -11.91
CA ALA A 14 6.95 1.39 -13.17
C ALA A 14 6.71 2.34 -14.36
N GLU A 15 5.62 3.10 -14.35
CA GLU A 15 5.28 4.07 -15.40
C GLU A 15 5.97 5.44 -15.26
N GLY A 16 6.74 5.66 -14.19
CA GLY A 16 7.39 6.96 -13.92
C GLY A 16 6.44 8.07 -13.47
N LYS A 17 5.19 7.71 -13.11
CA LYS A 17 4.16 8.62 -12.60
C LYS A 17 4.22 8.71 -11.06
N PRO A 18 3.70 9.78 -10.43
CA PRO A 18 3.72 9.90 -8.97
C PRO A 18 2.92 8.75 -8.32
N PRO A 19 3.53 7.97 -7.40
CA PRO A 19 2.86 6.85 -6.76
C PRO A 19 1.87 7.33 -5.70
N SER A 20 0.65 6.79 -5.74
CA SER A 20 -0.35 7.00 -4.68
C SER A 20 0.06 6.28 -3.40
N ARG A 21 -0.06 6.98 -2.27
CA ARG A 21 0.25 6.47 -0.92
C ARG A 21 -0.99 6.48 -0.04
N TYR A 22 -1.29 5.37 0.59
CA TYR A 22 -2.43 5.22 1.50
C TYR A 22 -1.97 4.86 2.90
N PHE A 23 -2.65 5.43 3.89
CA PHE A 23 -2.44 5.08 5.29
C PHE A 23 -3.40 3.96 5.72
N GLY A 24 -2.91 3.06 6.56
CA GLY A 24 -3.73 2.02 7.15
C GLY A 24 -3.09 1.39 8.38
N THR A 25 -3.75 0.35 8.89
CA THR A 25 -3.23 -0.42 10.02
C THR A 25 -3.21 -1.91 9.67
N LYS A 26 -2.20 -2.63 10.15
CA LYS A 26 -2.14 -4.09 10.07
C LYS A 26 -2.04 -4.71 11.45
N ASN A 27 -2.59 -5.91 11.59
CA ASN A 27 -2.35 -6.72 12.78
C ASN A 27 -1.26 -7.74 12.50
N LYS A 28 -0.03 -7.42 12.92
CA LYS A 28 1.18 -8.25 12.71
C LYS A 28 1.07 -9.67 13.28
N LYS A 29 0.17 -9.91 14.25
CA LYS A 29 -0.05 -11.27 14.81
C LYS A 29 -0.88 -12.16 13.89
N LEU A 30 -1.89 -11.59 13.23
CA LEU A 30 -2.83 -12.33 12.37
C LEU A 30 -2.36 -12.36 10.91
N GLN A 31 -1.77 -11.27 10.44
CA GLN A 31 -1.27 -11.11 9.07
C GLN A 31 0.23 -10.77 9.15
N LYS A 32 1.04 -11.81 8.93
CA LYS A 32 2.50 -11.72 8.93
C LYS A 32 3.06 -11.37 7.55
N ASP A 33 2.37 -11.82 6.51
CA ASP A 33 2.78 -11.65 5.12
C ASP A 33 2.60 -10.22 4.62
N ARG A 34 3.20 -9.95 3.45
CA ARG A 34 3.04 -8.68 2.75
C ARG A 34 1.58 -8.48 2.36
N ILE A 35 1.05 -7.30 2.69
CA ILE A 35 -0.32 -6.94 2.33
C ILE A 35 -0.26 -6.21 0.98
N GLU A 36 -0.89 -6.81 -0.02
CA GLU A 36 -1.06 -6.22 -1.35
C GLU A 36 -2.55 -5.93 -1.56
N LEU A 37 -2.87 -4.66 -1.81
CA LEU A 37 -4.25 -4.21 -2.01
C LEU A 37 -4.35 -3.47 -3.34
N LYS A 38 -5.36 -3.82 -4.13
CA LYS A 38 -5.73 -3.05 -5.31
C LYS A 38 -6.53 -1.83 -4.86
N LYS A 39 -5.85 -0.68 -4.80
CA LYS A 39 -6.49 0.61 -4.55
C LYS A 39 -6.44 1.45 -5.81
N PHE A 40 -7.47 2.29 -5.98
CA PHE A 40 -7.52 3.27 -7.04
C PHE A 40 -6.30 4.19 -6.95
N ASN A 41 -5.70 4.53 -8.08
CA ASN A 41 -4.66 5.55 -8.16
C ASN A 41 -5.13 6.61 -9.16
N PRO A 42 -5.43 7.86 -8.73
CA PRO A 42 -5.91 8.90 -9.64
C PRO A 42 -4.89 9.36 -10.69
N PHE A 43 -3.62 8.98 -10.53
CA PHE A 43 -2.54 9.36 -11.45
C PHE A 43 -2.26 8.30 -12.52
N LEU A 44 -2.95 7.16 -12.49
CA LEU A 44 -2.90 6.12 -13.52
C LEU A 44 -4.15 6.19 -14.38
#